data_AF-A0A349J999-F1
#
_entry.id   AF-A0A349J999-F1
#
_cell.length_a   1.000
_cell.length_b   1.000
_cell.length_c   1.000
_cell.angle_alpha   90.00
_cell.angle_beta   90.00
_cell.angle_gamma   90.00
#
_symmetry.space_group_name_H-M   'P 1'
#
loop_
_entity.id
_entity.type
_entity.pdbx_description
1 polymer ?
#
loop_
_entity_poly.entity_id
_entity_poly.type
_entity_poly.pdbx_seq_one_letter_code
_entity_poly.pdbx_strand_id
1 'polypeptide(L)' 'MVKPDRSAAFVRTLVSEARKQGVSAYRLKQDGVLSLSQAQRFLAGDLNPTASTCEAIAKALGVVIEVRQQQ' A
#
# COMPACT_ATOMS: atom_id res chain seq x y z
N MET A 1 6.02 -24.65 9.25
CA MET A 1 5.51 -23.29 9.55
C MET A 1 5.91 -22.35 8.44
N VAL A 2 4.98 -21.98 7.55
CA VAL A 2 5.22 -20.96 6.52
C VAL A 2 5.19 -19.60 7.24
N LYS A 3 6.30 -18.86 7.22
CA LYS A 3 6.33 -17.50 7.77
C LYS A 3 5.29 -16.68 7.02
N PRO A 4 4.39 -15.93 7.69
CA PRO A 4 3.48 -15.04 7.01
C PRO A 4 4.30 -14.06 6.18
N ASP A 5 3.98 -13.97 4.90
CA ASP A 5 4.64 -13.03 3.99
C ASP A 5 4.39 -11.61 4.52
N ARG A 6 5.42 -11.03 5.13
CA ARG A 6 5.35 -9.71 5.77
C ARG A 6 4.91 -8.64 4.76
N SER A 7 5.20 -8.85 3.47
CA SER A 7 4.77 -7.97 2.38
C SER A 7 3.24 -7.99 2.23
N ALA A 8 2.60 -9.14 2.35
CA ALA A 8 1.15 -9.26 2.24
C ALA A 8 0.40 -8.62 3.42
N ALA A 9 0.97 -8.68 4.63
CA ALA A 9 0.40 -7.98 5.79
C ALA A 9 0.51 -6.46 5.62
N PHE A 10 1.66 -5.98 5.13
CA PHE A 10 1.91 -4.56 4.93
C PHE A 10 0.98 -3.94 3.86
N VAL A 11 0.80 -4.62 2.73
CA VAL A 11 -0.12 -4.18 1.67
C VAL A 11 -1.56 -4.07 2.18
N ARG A 12 -2.02 -5.04 3.00
CA ARG A 12 -3.36 -4.98 3.61
C ARG A 12 -3.54 -3.75 4.51
N THR A 13 -2.52 -3.40 5.29
CA THR A 13 -2.54 -2.18 6.12
C THR A 13 -2.68 -0.94 5.26
N LEU A 14 -1.88 -0.81 4.20
CA LEU A 14 -1.96 0.36 3.29
C LEU A 14 -3.33 0.44 2.59
N VAL A 15 -3.89 -0.69 2.14
CA VAL A 15 -5.23 -0.72 1.54
C VAL A 15 -6.31 -0.31 2.56
N SER A 16 -6.19 -0.78 3.80
CA SER A 16 -7.10 -0.41 4.88
C SER A 16 -7.03 1.10 5.16
N GLU A 17 -5.83 1.68 5.25
CA GLU A 17 -5.66 3.12 5.46
C GLU A 17 -6.18 3.95 4.29
N ALA A 18 -5.92 3.53 3.05
CA ALA A 18 -6.49 4.16 1.86
C ALA A 18 -8.03 4.19 1.92
N ARG A 19 -8.66 3.10 2.35
CA ARG A 19 -10.13 3.03 2.51
C ARG A 19 -10.65 3.93 3.62
N LYS A 20 -9.98 3.97 4.79
CA LYS A 20 -10.36 4.85 5.91
C LYS A 20 -10.32 6.34 5.50
N GLN A 21 -9.34 6.71 4.69
CA GLN A 21 -9.19 8.08 4.19
C GLN A 21 -10.07 8.40 2.96
N GLY A 22 -10.85 7.43 2.46
CA GLY A 22 -11.67 7.62 1.26
C GLY A 22 -10.84 7.83 -0.02
N VAL A 23 -9.62 7.32 -0.07
CA VAL A 23 -8.72 7.46 -1.23
C VAL A 23 -9.20 6.59 -2.39
N SER A 24 -9.42 7.23 -3.53
CA SER A 24 -9.82 6.54 -4.77
C SER A 24 -8.60 6.11 -5.60
N ALA A 25 -8.81 5.17 -6.50
CA ALA A 25 -7.78 4.77 -7.48
C ALA A 25 -7.31 5.95 -8.35
N TYR A 26 -8.19 6.92 -8.62
CA TYR A 26 -7.84 8.13 -9.37
C TYR A 26 -6.87 9.04 -8.62
N ARG A 27 -7.02 9.16 -7.29
CA ARG A 27 -6.09 9.92 -6.46
C ARG A 27 -4.70 9.29 -6.45
N LEU A 28 -4.62 7.97 -6.22
CA LEU A 28 -3.35 7.23 -6.30
C LEU A 28 -2.66 7.35 -7.67
N LYS A 29 -3.45 7.44 -8.75
CA LYS A 29 -2.94 7.71 -10.11
C LYS A 29 -2.44 9.15 -10.24
N GLN A 30 -3.17 10.13 -9.73
CA GLN A 30 -2.77 11.54 -9.76
C GLN A 30 -1.47 11.79 -9.01
N ASP A 31 -1.25 11.06 -7.91
CA ASP A 31 0.00 11.12 -7.13
C ASP A 31 1.19 10.47 -7.86
N GLY A 32 0.98 9.92 -9.07
CA GLY A 32 2.02 9.35 -9.93
C GLY A 32 2.59 8.02 -9.44
N VAL A 33 1.99 7.42 -8.41
CA VAL A 33 2.51 6.21 -7.77
C VAL A 33 2.21 4.95 -8.58
N LEU A 34 0.99 4.87 -9.14
CA LEU A 34 0.49 3.70 -9.87
C LEU A 34 -0.27 4.15 -11.12
N SER A 35 -0.28 3.30 -12.16
CA SER A 35 -1.29 3.44 -13.21
C SER A 35 -2.69 3.18 -12.65
N LEU A 36 -3.75 3.63 -13.35
CA LEU A 36 -5.12 3.48 -12.86
C LEU A 36 -5.50 2.01 -12.62
N SER A 37 -5.09 1.10 -13.51
CA SER A 37 -5.35 -0.33 -13.36
C SER A 37 -4.60 -0.94 -12.17
N GLN A 38 -3.35 -0.53 -11.95
CA GLN A 38 -2.60 -0.95 -10.76
C GLN A 38 -3.22 -0.41 -9.47
N ALA A 39 -3.68 0.84 -9.45
CA ALA A 39 -4.35 1.43 -8.30
C ALA A 39 -5.67 0.71 -7.95
N GLN A 40 -6.45 0.32 -8.97
CA GLN A 40 -7.66 -0.50 -8.78
C GLN A 40 -7.32 -1.87 -8.17
N ARG A 41 -6.33 -2.58 -8.73
CA ARG A 41 -5.88 -3.88 -8.22
C ARG A 41 -5.30 -3.79 -6.81
N PHE A 42 -4.57 -2.71 -6.52
CA PHE A 42 -4.06 -2.42 -5.18
C PHE A 42 -5.21 -2.29 -4.18
N LEU A 43 -6.20 -1.43 -4.44
CA LEU A 43 -7.35 -1.24 -3.54
C LEU A 43 -8.24 -2.49 -3.41
N ALA A 44 -8.24 -3.37 -4.42
CA ALA A 44 -8.87 -4.68 -4.37
C ALA A 44 -8.08 -5.72 -3.55
N GLY A 45 -6.81 -5.44 -3.21
CA GLY A 45 -5.92 -6.37 -2.53
C GLY A 45 -5.33 -7.47 -3.42
N ASP A 46 -5.40 -7.28 -4.75
CA ASP A 46 -4.95 -8.24 -5.78
C ASP A 46 -3.61 -7.81 -6.43
N LEU A 47 -2.98 -6.74 -5.93
CA LEU A 47 -1.66 -6.34 -6.35
C LEU A 47 -0.62 -6.83 -5.33
N ASN A 48 0.48 -7.40 -5.83
CA ASN A 48 1.68 -7.67 -5.03
C ASN A 48 2.79 -6.67 -5.41
N PRO A 49 2.73 -5.42 -4.90
CA PRO A 49 3.70 -4.37 -5.19
C PRO A 49 5.08 -4.66 -4.61
N THR A 50 6.13 -4.07 -5.20
CA THR A 50 7.47 -4.07 -4.62
C THR A 50 7.51 -3.20 -3.35
N ALA A 51 8.53 -3.39 -2.51
CA ALA A 51 8.73 -2.56 -1.32
C ALA A 51 8.77 -1.05 -1.65
N SER A 52 9.49 -0.67 -2.71
CA SER A 52 9.57 0.71 -3.18
C SER A 52 8.22 1.28 -3.63
N THR A 53 7.37 0.48 -4.26
CA THR A 53 5.99 0.89 -4.58
C THR A 53 5.16 1.05 -3.32
N CYS A 54 5.29 0.16 -2.33
CA CYS A 54 4.58 0.31 -1.07
C CYS A 54 4.99 1.57 -0.31
N GLU A 55 6.28 1.92 -0.30
CA GLU A 55 6.78 3.17 0.29
C GLU A 55 6.19 4.41 -0.40
N ALA A 56 6.15 4.40 -1.73
CA ALA A 56 5.54 5.48 -2.50
C ALA A 56 4.04 5.62 -2.20
N ILE A 57 3.31 4.51 -2.06
CA ILE A 57 1.89 4.51 -1.66
C ILE A 57 1.75 5.05 -0.23
N ALA A 58 2.55 4.58 0.72
CA ALA A 58 2.51 5.06 2.09
C ALA A 58 2.74 6.58 2.17
N LYS A 59 3.70 7.09 1.40
CA LYS A 59 3.95 8.53 1.26
C LYS A 59 2.75 9.29 0.69
N ALA A 60 2.10 8.78 -0.36
CA ALA A 60 0.90 9.38 -0.94
C ALA A 60 -0.29 9.40 0.03
N LEU A 61 -0.39 8.38 0.90
CA LEU A 61 -1.39 8.29 1.96
C LEU A 61 -1.03 9.11 3.21
N GLY A 62 0.14 9.77 3.24
CA GLY A 62 0.64 10.49 4.42
C GLY A 62 0.91 9.58 5.63
N VAL A 63 1.15 8.28 5.40
CA VAL A 63 1.40 7.29 6.44
C VAL A 63 2.90 7.15 6.65
N VAL A 64 3.34 7.26 7.91
CA VAL A 64 4.73 7.01 8.30
C VAL A 64 4.91 5.53 8.57
N ILE A 65 5.89 4.91 7.91
CA ILE A 65 6.27 3.52 8.15
C ILE A 65 7.26 3.49 9.32
N GLU A 66 6.80 3.15 10.52
CA GLU A 66 7.69 2.93 11.67
C GLU A 66 8.32 1.53 11.60
N VAL A 67 9.63 1.46 11.36
CA VAL A 67 10.37 0.20 11.54
C VAL A 67 10.72 0.08 13.01
N ARG A 68 9.91 -0.66 13.77
CA ARG A 68 10.28 -1.05 15.13
C ARG A 68 11.24 -2.23 15.05
N GLN A 69 12.53 -1.99 15.29
CA GLN A 69 13.45 -3.07 15.60
C GLN A 69 12.99 -3.69 16.93
N GLN A 70 12.45 -4.91 16.87
CA GLN A 70 12.32 -5.74 18.06
C GLN A 70 13.74 -6.06 18.52
N GLN A 71 14.22 -5.35 19.55
CA GLN A 71 15.35 -5.76 20.37
C GLN A 71 14.98 -7.02 21.15
#